data_AF-A0A2N1J3L7-F1
#
_entry.id   AF-A0A2N1J3L7-F1
#
_cell.length_a   1.000
_cell.length_b   1.000
_cell.length_c   1.000
_cell.angle_alpha   90.00
_cell.angle_beta   90.00
_cell.angle_gamma   90.00
#
_symmetry.space_group_name_H-M   'P 1'
#
loop_
_entity.id
_entity.type
_entity.pdbx_description
1 polymer ?
#
loop_
_entity_poly.entity_id
_entity_poly.type
_entity_poly.pdbx_seq_one_letter_code
_entity_poly.pdbx_strand_id
1 'polypeptide(L)'
;MENLQEISQEEIQELHRKIADNVKTIRKLKNISQLNLAYSIGHKTVSTIAKIEAGHENKHYNIEQLYKIANVLQVDIRDFFIFQK
;
A
#
# COMPACT_ATOMS: atom_id res chain seq x y z
N MET A 1 15.62 -26.77 -18.48
CA MET A 1 14.56 -25.77 -18.62
C MET A 1 14.11 -25.45 -17.21
N GLU A 2 14.39 -24.24 -16.73
CA GLU A 2 13.94 -23.81 -15.41
C GLU A 2 12.41 -23.83 -15.39
N ASN A 3 11.87 -24.47 -14.36
CA ASN A 3 10.44 -24.53 -14.09
C ASN A 3 10.02 -23.10 -13.69
N LEU A 4 9.53 -22.30 -14.64
CA LEU A 4 8.88 -21.03 -14.32
C LEU A 4 7.60 -21.37 -13.56
N GLN A 5 7.66 -21.29 -12.22
CA GLN A 5 6.45 -21.26 -11.42
C GLN A 5 5.64 -20.03 -11.87
N GLU A 6 4.48 -20.28 -12.49
CA GLU A 6 3.52 -19.22 -12.78
C GLU A 6 3.06 -18.63 -11.46
N ILE A 7 3.23 -17.32 -11.31
CA ILE A 7 2.71 -16.59 -10.15
C ILE A 7 1.19 -16.51 -10.32
N SER A 8 0.46 -17.03 -9.34
CA SER A 8 -1.00 -17.01 -9.36
C SER A 8 -1.56 -15.59 -9.14
N GLN A 9 -2.80 -15.35 -9.56
CA GLN A 9 -3.46 -14.07 -9.28
C GLN A 9 -3.63 -13.86 -7.78
N GLU A 10 -3.85 -14.94 -7.02
CA GLU A 10 -3.96 -14.95 -5.58
C GLU A 10 -2.66 -14.47 -4.91
N GLU A 11 -1.50 -14.92 -5.40
CA GLU A 11 -0.19 -14.46 -4.90
C GLU A 11 0.02 -12.95 -5.14
N ILE A 12 -0.38 -12.44 -6.31
CA ILE A 12 -0.31 -11.00 -6.61
C ILE A 12 -1.27 -10.19 -5.71
N GLN A 13 -2.47 -10.70 -5.47
CA GLN A 13 -3.43 -10.06 -4.56
C GLN A 13 -2.91 -10.04 -3.12
N GLU A 14 -2.30 -11.12 -2.68
CA GLU A 14 -1.66 -11.23 -1.37
C GLU A 14 -0.53 -10.20 -1.21
N LEU A 15 0.31 -10.06 -2.23
CA LEU A 15 1.38 -9.05 -2.26
C LEU A 15 0.80 -7.64 -2.07
N HIS A 16 -0.21 -7.27 -2.85
CA HIS A 16 -0.86 -5.96 -2.74
C HIS A 16 -1.47 -5.73 -1.36
N ARG A 17 -2.08 -6.76 -0.76
CA ARG A 17 -2.65 -6.67 0.59
C ARG A 17 -1.56 -6.41 1.63
N LYS A 18 -0.45 -7.15 1.58
CA LYS A 18 0.69 -6.95 2.50
C LYS A 18 1.27 -5.54 2.40
N ILE A 19 1.42 -5.03 1.18
CA ILE A 19 1.87 -3.63 0.96
C ILE A 19 0.89 -2.63 1.58
N ALA A 20 -0.42 -2.82 1.35
CA ALA A 20 -1.44 -1.94 1.93
C ALA A 20 -1.45 -1.98 3.46
N ASP A 21 -1.25 -3.15 4.07
CA ASP A 21 -1.17 -3.32 5.52
C ASP A 21 0.09 -2.66 6.11
N ASN A 22 1.24 -2.76 5.42
CA ASN A 22 2.46 -2.06 5.82
C ASN A 22 2.28 -0.53 5.79
N VAL A 23 1.71 0.00 4.71
CA VAL A 23 1.36 1.44 4.59
C VAL A 23 0.45 1.86 5.73
N LYS A 24 -0.62 1.10 6.00
CA LYS A 24 -1.59 1.36 7.07
C LYS A 24 -0.94 1.35 8.45
N THR A 25 -0.05 0.38 8.70
CA THR A 25 0.67 0.24 9.97
C THR A 25 1.58 1.44 10.21
N ILE A 26 2.43 1.79 9.24
CA ILE A 26 3.32 2.94 9.34
C ILE A 26 2.50 4.24 9.49
N ARG A 27 1.43 4.41 8.71
CA ARG A 27 0.54 5.56 8.82
C ARG A 27 0.00 5.73 10.24
N LYS A 28 -0.47 4.65 10.87
CA LYS A 28 -0.95 4.67 12.25
C LYS A 28 0.16 5.00 13.24
N LEU A 29 1.37 4.43 13.07
CA LEU A 29 2.54 4.75 13.91
C LEU A 29 2.94 6.23 13.83
N LYS A 30 2.76 6.85 12.66
CA LYS A 30 3.00 8.29 12.42
C LYS A 30 1.81 9.17 12.84
N ASN A 31 0.72 8.60 13.38
CA ASN A 31 -0.50 9.30 13.78
C ASN A 31 -1.16 10.11 12.63
N ILE A 32 -1.05 9.62 11.39
CA ILE A 32 -1.64 10.28 10.22
C ILE A 32 -3.00 9.65 9.91
N SER A 33 -4.05 10.45 9.73
CA SER A 33 -5.37 9.95 9.35
C SER A 33 -5.42 9.54 7.87
N GLN A 34 -6.39 8.69 7.49
CA GLN A 34 -6.62 8.34 6.08
C GLN A 34 -6.93 9.58 5.24
N LEU A 35 -7.66 10.55 5.82
CA LEU A 35 -7.99 11.83 5.19
C LEU A 35 -6.73 12.65 4.88
N ASN A 36 -5.84 12.79 5.87
CA ASN A 36 -4.59 13.53 5.71
C ASN A 36 -3.68 12.86 4.66
N LEU A 37 -3.63 11.53 4.66
CA LEU A 37 -2.89 10.81 3.63
C LEU A 37 -3.45 11.07 2.24
N ALA A 38 -4.78 10.94 2.06
CA ALA A 38 -5.46 11.16 0.78
C ALA A 38 -5.20 12.56 0.19
N TYR A 39 -5.33 13.60 1.03
CA TYR A 39 -5.04 14.98 0.62
C TYR A 39 -3.59 15.17 0.19
N SER A 40 -2.65 14.57 0.93
CA SER A 40 -1.22 14.76 0.69
C SER A 40 -0.72 14.10 -0.60
N ILE A 41 -1.41 13.07 -1.09
CA ILE A 41 -1.06 12.38 -2.35
C ILE A 41 -1.81 12.92 -3.57
N GLY A 42 -2.58 14.01 -3.40
CA GLY A 42 -3.31 14.69 -4.48
C GLY A 42 -4.66 14.04 -4.84
N HIS A 43 -5.13 13.08 -4.05
CA HIS A 43 -6.44 12.48 -4.25
C HIS A 43 -7.53 13.28 -3.50
N LYS A 44 -8.59 13.65 -4.21
CA LYS A 44 -9.72 14.43 -3.66
C LYS A 44 -10.61 13.64 -2.68
N THR A 45 -10.45 12.31 -2.57
CA THR A 45 -11.38 11.47 -1.80
C THR A 45 -10.69 10.41 -0.96
N VAL A 46 -11.05 10.37 0.33
CA VAL A 46 -10.62 9.37 1.34
C VAL A 46 -11.05 7.95 0.97
N SER A 47 -12.13 7.82 0.20
CA SER A 47 -12.76 6.54 -0.14
C SER A 47 -11.79 5.55 -0.81
N THR A 48 -10.85 6.03 -1.63
CA THR A 48 -9.85 5.17 -2.29
C THR A 48 -8.87 4.56 -1.27
N ILE A 49 -8.34 5.37 -0.35
CA ILE A 49 -7.44 4.91 0.71
C ILE A 49 -8.17 3.92 1.63
N ALA A 50 -9.40 4.25 2.03
CA ALA A 50 -10.21 3.39 2.89
C ALA A 50 -10.49 2.03 2.24
N LYS A 51 -10.80 2.00 0.95
CA LYS A 51 -11.03 0.75 0.20
C LYS A 51 -9.76 -0.10 0.08
N ILE A 52 -8.62 0.53 -0.22
CA ILE A 52 -7.33 -0.18 -0.31
C ILE A 52 -6.93 -0.75 1.06
N GLU A 53 -7.01 0.04 2.13
CA GLU A 53 -6.67 -0.41 3.48
C GLU A 53 -7.64 -1.43 4.08
N ALA A 54 -8.83 -1.57 3.50
CA ALA A 54 -9.82 -2.58 3.85
C ALA A 54 -9.73 -3.82 2.94
N GLY A 55 -8.87 -3.80 1.92
CA GLY A 55 -8.73 -4.90 0.96
C GLY A 55 -9.94 -5.09 0.04
N HIS A 56 -10.75 -4.04 -0.17
CA HIS A 56 -11.95 -4.11 -1.01
C HIS A 56 -11.68 -3.73 -2.47
N GLU A 57 -12.49 -4.28 -3.38
CA GLU A 57 -12.55 -3.92 -4.82
C GLU A 57 -11.26 -4.14 -5.64
N ASN A 58 -10.34 -5.01 -5.19
CA ASN A 58 -9.05 -5.26 -5.85
C ASN A 58 -8.24 -3.98 -6.14
N LYS A 59 -8.46 -2.93 -5.34
CA LYS A 59 -7.72 -1.67 -5.45
C LYS A 59 -6.38 -1.83 -4.73
N HIS A 60 -5.33 -1.31 -5.36
CA HIS A 60 -3.98 -1.30 -4.82
C HIS A 60 -3.30 0.02 -5.14
N TYR A 61 -2.26 0.33 -4.36
CA TYR A 61 -1.39 1.47 -4.67
C TYR A 61 -0.52 1.16 -5.88
N ASN A 62 -0.42 2.12 -6.80
CA ASN A 62 0.65 2.11 -7.79
C ASN A 62 1.95 2.67 -7.20
N ILE A 63 3.06 2.54 -7.94
CA ILE A 63 4.39 2.96 -7.45
C ILE A 63 4.46 4.47 -7.17
N GLU A 64 3.81 5.30 -8.00
CA GLU A 64 3.78 6.75 -7.78
C GLU A 64 3.06 7.12 -6.47
N GLN A 65 1.94 6.46 -6.19
CA GLN A 65 1.21 6.62 -4.94
C GLN A 65 2.08 6.17 -3.77
N LEU A 66 2.74 5.01 -3.84
CA LEU A 66 3.66 4.55 -2.79
C LEU A 66 4.78 5.56 -2.55
N TYR A 67 5.39 6.12 -3.59
CA TYR A 67 6.43 7.13 -3.45
C TYR A 67 5.92 8.41 -2.75
N LYS A 68 4.74 8.90 -3.15
CA LYS A 68 4.09 10.05 -2.49
C LYS A 68 3.78 9.75 -1.02
N ILE A 69 3.25 8.55 -0.73
CA ILE A 69 2.95 8.10 0.64
C ILE A 69 4.23 8.04 1.47
N ALA A 70 5.33 7.49 0.95
CA ALA A 70 6.61 7.43 1.65
C ALA A 70 7.11 8.82 2.07
N ASN A 71 7.03 9.80 1.17
CA ASN A 71 7.40 11.18 1.45
C ASN A 71 6.52 11.81 2.55
N VAL A 72 5.21 11.55 2.52
CA VAL A 72 4.25 12.07 3.52
C VAL A 72 4.49 11.43 4.90
N LEU A 73 4.78 10.13 4.93
CA LEU A 73 5.04 9.39 6.16
C LEU A 73 6.47 9.57 6.68
N GLN A 74 7.36 10.21 5.91
CA GLN A 74 8.78 10.39 6.20
C GLN A 74 9.46 9.04 6.51
N VAL A 75 9.35 8.12 5.55
CA VAL A 75 9.93 6.78 5.60
C VAL A 75 10.52 6.42 4.24
N ASP A 76 11.32 5.36 4.17
CA ASP A 76 11.80 4.85 2.90
C ASP A 76 10.69 4.05 2.22
N ILE A 77 10.54 4.16 0.89
CA ILE A 77 9.51 3.40 0.16
C ILE A 77 9.68 1.88 0.34
N ARG A 78 10.91 1.41 0.60
CA ARG A 78 11.22 0.00 0.91
C ARG A 78 10.51 -0.51 2.16
N ASP A 79 10.16 0.38 3.09
CA ASP A 79 9.47 0.02 4.34
C ASP A 79 8.07 -0.56 4.06
N PHE A 80 7.48 -0.30 2.88
CA PHE A 80 6.21 -0.92 2.46
C PHE A 80 6.35 -2.37 2.00
N PHE A 81 7.57 -2.85 1.77
CA PHE A 81 7.86 -4.18 1.21
C PHE A 81 8.57 -5.12 2.19
N ILE A 82 8.62 -4.75 3.48
CA ILE A 82 9.16 -5.64 4.52
C ILE A 82 8.08 -6.66 4.87
N PHE A 83 8.33 -7.94 4.56
CA PHE A 83 7.43 -9.05 4.84
C PHE A 83 8.11 -9.99 5.84
N GLN A 84 7.42 -10.34 6.93
CA GLN A 84 7.89 -11.41 7.81
C GLN A 84 7.78 -12.74 7.06
N LYS A 85 8.88 -13.50 7.05
CA LYS A 85 8.97 -14.86 6.49
C LYS A 85 8.46 -15.88 7.48
#